data_AF-A0A832N7A0-F1
#
_entry.id   AF-A0A832N7A0-F1
#
_cell.length_a   1.000
_cell.length_b   1.000
_cell.length_c   1.000
_cell.angle_alpha   90.00
_cell.angle_beta   90.00
_cell.angle_gamma   90.00
#
_symmetry.space_group_name_H-M   'P 1'
#
loop_
_entity.id
_entity.type
_entity.pdbx_description
1 polymer ?
#
loop_
_entity_poly.entity_id
_entity_poly.type
_entity_poly.pdbx_seq_one_letter_code
_entity_poly.pdbx_strand_id
1 'polypeptide(L)'
;MQTATPFPPIRPSSPRLSGEPSGTRPMRCAEKGEALGMEKRPEGDWEGARRFHGHLGPWLALGMKMGSVLLRELGARPYFGLRIRVECPLAPPVSCLLDGLQWSTGATYGKQNLLAQAGEEVKVWAENTDTGEQVELVALPETPARLQGWLADLGEEGAALQVWESPAEELFRLRRLESEDAP
;
A
#
# COMPACT_ATOMS: atom_id res chain seq x y z
N MET A 1 8.88 -25.20 12.59
CA MET A 1 8.94 -24.04 11.67
C MET A 1 8.39 -22.85 12.43
N GLN A 2 9.20 -21.83 12.71
CA GLN A 2 8.72 -20.61 13.36
C GLN A 2 8.01 -19.78 12.28
N THR A 3 6.72 -19.52 12.46
CA THR A 3 5.99 -18.55 11.66
C THR A 3 6.55 -17.17 12.03
N ALA A 4 7.23 -16.52 11.10
CA ALA A 4 7.71 -15.16 11.31
C ALA A 4 6.50 -14.25 11.51
N THR A 5 6.54 -13.47 12.58
CA THR A 5 5.55 -12.45 12.92
C THR A 5 5.31 -11.55 11.71
N PRO A 6 4.08 -11.35 11.21
CA PRO A 6 3.86 -10.40 10.13
C PRO A 6 4.23 -8.98 10.57
N PHE A 7 4.30 -8.66 11.87
CA PHE A 7 4.82 -7.39 12.35
C PHE A 7 5.84 -7.64 13.47
N PRO A 8 7.16 -7.51 13.22
CA PRO A 8 8.12 -7.56 14.32
C PRO A 8 7.89 -6.37 15.28
N PRO A 9 8.27 -6.48 16.57
CA PRO A 9 8.04 -5.44 17.55
C PRO A 9 8.65 -4.10 17.11
N ILE A 10 7.89 -3.03 17.38
CA ILE A 10 8.23 -1.64 17.06
C ILE A 10 9.64 -1.34 17.59
N ARG A 11 10.61 -1.08 16.71
CA ARG A 11 11.83 -0.38 17.15
C ARG A 11 11.40 1.03 17.53
N PRO A 12 11.70 1.52 18.75
CA PRO A 12 11.41 2.90 19.10
C PRO A 12 12.05 3.79 18.04
N SER A 13 11.31 4.83 17.64
CA SER A 13 11.84 5.89 16.77
C SER A 13 13.23 6.26 17.28
N SER A 14 14.22 6.18 16.40
CA SER A 14 15.61 6.54 16.70
C SER A 14 15.67 7.83 17.54
N PRO A 15 16.63 7.95 18.48
CA PRO A 15 16.77 9.16 19.28
C PRO A 15 16.80 10.37 18.34
N ARG A 16 16.00 11.39 18.67
CA ARG A 16 16.06 12.71 18.03
C ARG A 16 17.53 13.06 17.84
N LEU A 17 17.93 13.34 16.59
CA LEU A 17 19.25 13.88 16.29
C LEU A 17 19.47 15.09 17.21
N SER A 18 20.33 14.94 18.22
CA SER A 18 20.70 16.00 19.14
C SER A 18 21.70 16.91 18.43
N GLY A 19 21.19 17.74 17.52
CA GLY A 19 21.90 18.87 16.96
C GLY A 19 21.16 20.14 17.33
N GLU A 20 21.80 21.05 18.05
CA GLU A 20 21.26 22.37 18.28
C GLU A 20 21.09 23.09 16.93
N PRO A 21 19.92 23.67 16.61
CA PRO A 21 19.74 24.34 15.33
C PRO A 21 20.49 25.66 15.36
N SER A 22 21.57 25.75 14.59
CA SER A 22 22.19 27.03 14.27
C SER A 22 21.21 27.88 13.44
N GLY A 23 20.60 28.87 14.08
CA GLY A 23 20.24 30.15 13.48
C GLY A 23 19.39 30.17 12.21
N THR A 24 18.54 29.17 11.98
CA THR A 24 17.54 29.23 10.91
C THR A 24 16.16 29.42 11.53
N ARG A 25 15.42 30.41 11.01
CA ARG A 25 14.01 30.66 11.38
C ARG A 25 13.29 29.30 11.49
N PRO A 26 12.54 29.02 12.57
CA PRO A 26 11.75 27.81 12.61
C PRO A 26 10.85 27.82 11.39
N MET A 27 10.97 26.80 10.54
CA MET A 27 9.84 26.48 9.67
C MET A 27 8.69 26.25 10.62
N ARG A 28 7.70 27.16 10.61
CA ARG A 28 6.39 26.83 11.15
C ARG A 28 5.94 25.62 10.35
N CYS A 29 6.10 24.42 10.91
CA CYS A 29 5.16 23.35 10.62
C CYS A 29 3.80 23.98 10.83
N ALA A 30 3.05 24.18 9.74
CA ALA A 30 1.81 24.92 9.75
C ALA A 30 1.00 24.54 10.98
N GLU A 31 0.85 25.50 11.89
CA GLU A 31 -0.02 25.37 13.05
C GLU A 31 -1.40 25.04 12.53
N LYS A 32 -1.91 23.85 12.87
CA LYS A 32 -3.31 23.44 12.70
C LYS A 32 -3.98 24.12 11.51
N GLY A 33 -3.39 23.94 10.33
CA GLY A 33 -4.07 24.25 9.10
C GLY A 33 -5.25 23.30 9.04
N GLU A 34 -6.45 23.86 9.11
CA GLU A 34 -7.70 23.21 8.73
C GLU A 34 -7.37 22.24 7.60
N ALA A 35 -7.66 20.95 7.80
CA ALA A 35 -7.43 19.92 6.81
C ALA A 35 -8.04 20.44 5.51
N LEU A 36 -7.19 20.94 4.60
CA LEU A 36 -7.56 21.29 3.24
C LEU A 36 -8.30 20.06 2.75
N GLY A 37 -9.61 20.23 2.55
CA GLY A 37 -10.57 19.15 2.40
C GLY A 37 -10.25 18.26 1.22
N MET A 38 -9.30 17.35 1.38
CA MET A 38 -9.24 16.10 0.64
C MET A 38 -10.11 15.12 1.41
N GLU A 39 -11.42 15.39 1.39
CA GLU A 39 -12.43 14.34 1.41
C GLU A 39 -11.94 13.23 0.50
N LYS A 40 -11.68 12.04 1.08
CA LYS A 40 -11.45 10.74 0.42
C LYS A 40 -10.73 10.85 -0.94
N ARG A 41 -9.45 10.48 -1.06
CA ARG A 41 -8.84 10.27 -2.39
C ARG A 41 -9.82 9.42 -3.21
N PRO A 42 -10.45 9.98 -4.26
CA PRO A 42 -11.55 9.31 -4.90
C PRO A 42 -10.99 8.03 -5.49
N GLU A 43 -11.72 6.95 -5.30
CA GLU A 43 -11.61 5.78 -6.16
C GLU A 43 -11.43 6.27 -7.61
N GLY A 44 -10.30 5.95 -8.24
CA GLY A 44 -10.03 6.35 -9.62
C GLY A 44 -9.38 7.72 -9.87
N ASP A 45 -8.52 8.26 -8.98
CA ASP A 45 -7.53 9.27 -9.40
C ASP A 45 -6.41 8.62 -10.25
N TRP A 46 -6.78 8.24 -11.48
CA TRP A 46 -5.93 7.57 -12.46
C TRP A 46 -4.82 8.45 -13.00
N GLU A 47 -5.12 9.74 -13.21
CA GLU A 47 -4.15 10.69 -13.74
C GLU A 47 -3.06 10.98 -12.71
N GLY A 48 -3.42 11.13 -11.44
CA GLY A 48 -2.42 11.26 -10.38
C GLY A 48 -1.55 10.01 -10.24
N ALA A 49 -2.15 8.81 -10.30
CA ALA A 49 -1.40 7.55 -10.27
C ALA A 49 -0.42 7.44 -11.45
N ARG A 50 -0.89 7.77 -12.67
CA ARG A 50 -0.08 7.80 -13.89
C ARG A 50 1.09 8.77 -13.75
N ARG A 51 0.87 9.97 -13.21
CA ARG A 51 1.94 10.97 -12.99
C ARG A 51 2.94 10.54 -11.94
N PHE A 52 2.49 9.87 -10.88
CA PHE A 52 3.35 9.38 -9.81
C PHE A 52 4.25 8.24 -10.29
N HIS A 53 3.68 7.26 -11.01
CA HIS A 53 4.38 6.07 -11.44
C HIS A 53 5.12 6.24 -12.78
N GLY A 54 4.61 7.12 -13.65
CA GLY A 54 5.11 7.37 -15.01
C GLY A 54 4.24 6.75 -16.11
N HIS A 55 3.42 5.77 -15.79
CA HIS A 55 2.44 5.16 -16.70
C HIS A 55 1.31 4.47 -15.90
N LEU A 56 0.27 3.98 -16.58
CA LEU A 56 -0.87 3.31 -15.96
C LEU A 56 -0.94 1.85 -16.41
N GLY A 57 -0.26 0.96 -15.68
CA GLY A 57 -0.22 -0.49 -15.95
C GLY A 57 -1.04 -1.34 -14.97
N PRO A 58 -1.25 -2.63 -15.30
CA PRO A 58 -2.09 -3.53 -14.50
C PRO A 58 -1.56 -3.78 -13.08
N TRP A 59 -0.25 -3.85 -12.90
CA TRP A 59 0.35 -4.03 -11.56
C TRP A 59 0.19 -2.79 -10.67
N LEU A 60 0.30 -1.59 -11.23
CA LEU A 60 -0.02 -0.35 -10.53
C LEU A 60 -1.49 -0.36 -10.09
N ALA A 61 -2.41 -0.69 -11.00
CA ALA A 61 -3.83 -0.78 -10.72
C ALA A 61 -4.17 -1.84 -9.65
N LEU A 62 -3.47 -2.99 -9.66
CA LEU A 62 -3.63 -4.02 -8.63
C LEU A 62 -3.24 -3.48 -7.26
N GLY A 63 -2.11 -2.77 -7.15
CA GLY A 63 -1.70 -2.12 -5.92
C GLY A 63 -2.69 -1.04 -5.44
N MET A 64 -3.25 -0.26 -6.37
CA MET A 64 -4.28 0.73 -6.06
C MET A 64 -5.55 0.08 -5.51
N LYS A 65 -6.00 -1.02 -6.15
CA LYS A 65 -7.16 -1.78 -5.71
C LYS A 65 -6.93 -2.43 -4.35
N MET A 66 -5.79 -3.10 -4.15
CA MET A 66 -5.42 -3.69 -2.87
C MET A 66 -5.45 -2.63 -1.76
N GLY A 67 -4.83 -1.46 -1.98
CA GLY A 67 -4.82 -0.40 -0.98
C GLY A 67 -6.18 0.23 -0.69
N SER A 68 -7.06 0.34 -1.69
CA SER A 68 -8.46 0.74 -1.47
C SER A 68 -9.21 -0.26 -0.57
N VAL A 69 -9.05 -1.57 -0.86
CA VAL A 69 -9.61 -2.64 -0.03
C VAL A 69 -9.06 -2.57 1.40
N LEU A 70 -7.74 -2.39 1.58
CA LEU A 70 -7.14 -2.26 2.91
C LEU A 70 -7.76 -1.13 3.73
N LEU A 71 -7.90 0.08 3.16
CA LEU A 71 -8.52 1.22 3.84
C LEU A 71 -9.97 0.94 4.24
N ARG A 72 -10.75 0.35 3.32
CA ARG A 72 -12.16 0.02 3.55
C ARG A 72 -12.32 -1.01 4.66
N GLU A 73 -11.60 -2.12 4.58
CA GLU A 73 -11.78 -3.29 5.45
C GLU A 73 -11.28 -3.04 6.87
N LEU A 74 -10.22 -2.24 7.01
CA LEU A 74 -9.68 -1.85 8.30
C LEU A 74 -10.36 -0.61 8.90
N GLY A 75 -11.19 0.12 8.14
CA GLY A 75 -11.70 1.43 8.57
C GLY A 75 -10.59 2.43 8.91
N ALA A 76 -9.41 2.28 8.31
CA ALA A 76 -8.21 3.00 8.69
C ALA A 76 -8.16 4.40 8.05
N ARG A 77 -7.57 5.35 8.77
CA ARG A 77 -7.31 6.68 8.20
C ARG A 77 -6.17 6.60 7.17
N PRO A 78 -6.27 7.31 6.03
CA PRO A 78 -5.17 7.37 5.06
C PRO A 78 -3.87 7.92 5.65
N TYR A 79 -2.77 7.70 4.93
CA TYR A 79 -1.41 8.20 5.20
C TYR A 79 -0.70 7.62 6.42
N PHE A 80 -1.28 7.71 7.61
CA PHE A 80 -0.64 7.33 8.89
C PHE A 80 -1.43 6.31 9.69
N GLY A 81 -2.70 6.06 9.35
CA GLY A 81 -3.55 5.08 10.05
C GLY A 81 -3.29 3.62 9.66
N LEU A 82 -2.30 3.37 8.80
CA LEU A 82 -1.92 2.05 8.31
C LEU A 82 -0.42 1.82 8.47
N ARG A 83 -0.05 0.59 8.84
CA ARG A 83 1.25 0.00 8.53
C ARG A 83 1.07 -1.10 7.52
N ILE A 84 1.89 -1.11 6.48
CA ILE A 84 1.82 -2.07 5.40
C ILE A 84 3.15 -2.80 5.29
N ARG A 85 3.09 -4.13 5.18
CA ARG A 85 4.22 -4.95 4.77
C ARG A 85 3.84 -5.72 3.52
N VAL A 86 4.78 -5.77 2.58
CA VAL A 86 4.60 -6.42 1.29
C VAL A 86 5.70 -7.46 1.11
N GLU A 87 5.33 -8.65 0.70
CA GLU A 87 6.23 -9.63 0.12
C GLU A 87 5.86 -9.77 -1.35
N CYS A 88 6.84 -9.57 -2.25
CA CYS A 88 6.67 -9.73 -3.69
C CYS A 88 8.02 -9.79 -4.42
N PRO A 89 8.06 -10.18 -5.70
CA PRO A 89 9.21 -9.93 -6.55
C PRO A 89 9.54 -8.43 -6.60
N LEU A 90 10.72 -8.05 -6.11
CA LEU A 90 11.19 -6.65 -6.10
C LEU A 90 11.80 -6.23 -7.44
N ALA A 91 11.14 -6.61 -8.53
CA ALA A 91 11.50 -6.22 -9.88
C ALA A 91 10.23 -5.92 -10.70
N PRO A 92 10.29 -4.97 -11.66
CA PRO A 92 9.20 -4.78 -12.60
C PRO A 92 8.92 -6.06 -13.42
N PRO A 93 7.66 -6.30 -13.79
CA PRO A 93 6.52 -5.40 -13.60
C PRO A 93 5.82 -5.54 -12.24
N VAL A 94 6.12 -6.58 -11.46
CA VAL A 94 5.40 -6.89 -10.21
C VAL A 94 5.57 -5.77 -9.19
N SER A 95 6.79 -5.28 -8.97
CA SER A 95 7.08 -4.23 -7.98
C SER A 95 6.31 -2.91 -8.22
N CYS A 96 5.74 -2.67 -9.41
CA CYS A 96 4.86 -1.52 -9.67
C CYS A 96 3.63 -1.48 -8.74
N LEU A 97 3.22 -2.63 -8.17
CA LEU A 97 2.14 -2.70 -7.19
C LEU A 97 2.46 -1.89 -5.92
N LEU A 98 3.74 -1.74 -5.58
CA LEU A 98 4.18 -0.96 -4.42
C LEU A 98 3.79 0.50 -4.57
N ASP A 99 3.96 1.07 -5.77
CA ASP A 99 3.54 2.43 -6.08
C ASP A 99 2.02 2.59 -6.02
N GLY A 100 1.28 1.56 -6.43
CA GLY A 100 -0.19 1.54 -6.33
C GLY A 100 -0.67 1.55 -4.88
N LEU A 101 0.00 0.79 -4.00
CA LEU A 101 -0.26 0.80 -2.56
C LEU A 101 0.08 2.17 -1.95
N GLN A 102 1.22 2.75 -2.30
CA GLN A 102 1.61 4.09 -1.84
C GLN A 102 0.61 5.16 -2.28
N TRP A 103 0.18 5.09 -3.55
CA TRP A 103 -0.78 6.01 -4.13
C TRP A 103 -2.14 5.92 -3.45
N SER A 104 -2.71 4.73 -3.33
CA SER A 104 -4.06 4.55 -2.77
C SER A 104 -4.12 4.77 -1.26
N THR A 105 -3.17 4.22 -0.50
CA THR A 105 -3.21 4.26 0.98
C THR A 105 -2.55 5.50 1.56
N GLY A 106 -1.50 6.00 0.89
CA GLY A 106 -0.60 7.00 1.45
C GLY A 106 0.40 6.44 2.47
N ALA A 107 0.43 5.14 2.74
CA ALA A 107 1.56 4.53 3.42
C ALA A 107 2.74 4.50 2.46
N THR A 108 3.90 5.02 2.85
CA THR A 108 5.03 5.23 1.93
C THR A 108 6.34 4.79 2.55
N TYR A 109 7.34 4.51 1.71
CA TYR A 109 8.71 4.26 2.19
C TYR A 109 9.25 5.43 3.02
N GLY A 110 9.02 6.67 2.59
CA GLY A 110 9.50 7.87 3.29
C GLY A 110 8.85 8.08 4.66
N LYS A 111 7.58 7.71 4.81
CA LYS A 111 6.88 7.72 6.12
C LYS A 111 7.19 6.49 6.97
N GLN A 112 7.95 5.53 6.44
CA GLN A 112 8.36 4.30 7.10
C GLN A 112 7.19 3.43 7.60
N ASN A 113 6.02 3.56 6.97
CA ASN A 113 4.85 2.74 7.25
C ASN A 113 4.43 1.87 6.07
N LEU A 114 5.28 1.79 5.04
CA LEU A 114 5.29 0.71 4.06
C LEU A 114 6.69 0.10 4.02
N LEU A 115 6.77 -1.23 4.18
CA LEU A 115 8.00 -2.01 4.02
C LEU A 115 7.77 -3.10 3.00
N ALA A 116 8.73 -3.34 2.12
CA ALA A 116 8.68 -4.44 1.17
C ALA A 116 9.88 -5.37 1.35
N GLN A 117 9.65 -6.66 1.18
CA GLN A 117 10.68 -7.69 1.14
C GLN A 117 10.50 -8.56 -0.11
N ALA A 118 11.60 -9.19 -0.54
CA ALA A 118 11.56 -10.11 -1.66
C ALA A 118 10.79 -11.39 -1.30
N GLY A 119 9.97 -11.85 -2.23
CA GLY A 119 9.32 -13.16 -2.19
C GLY A 119 8.83 -13.57 -3.56
N GLU A 120 8.32 -14.79 -3.68
CA GLU A 120 7.86 -15.36 -4.96
C GLU A 120 6.41 -14.96 -5.26
N GLU A 121 5.60 -14.77 -4.22
CA GLU A 121 4.18 -14.45 -4.31
C GLU A 121 3.92 -13.01 -3.86
N VAL A 122 2.79 -12.43 -4.26
CA VAL A 122 2.34 -11.13 -3.77
C VAL A 122 1.47 -11.31 -2.54
N LYS A 123 2.01 -10.91 -1.38
CA LYS A 123 1.32 -10.88 -0.09
C LYS A 123 1.42 -9.49 0.51
N VAL A 124 0.30 -8.98 1.01
CA VAL A 124 0.21 -7.66 1.62
C VAL A 124 -0.46 -7.79 2.98
N TRP A 125 0.29 -7.50 4.04
CA TRP A 125 -0.24 -7.38 5.40
C TRP A 125 -0.47 -5.92 5.72
N ALA A 126 -1.58 -5.64 6.38
CA ALA A 126 -1.88 -4.31 6.87
C ALA A 126 -2.44 -4.35 8.29
N GLU A 127 -2.03 -3.36 9.08
CA GLU A 127 -2.49 -3.13 10.45
C GLU A 127 -3.11 -1.73 10.53
N ASN A 128 -4.31 -1.62 11.10
CA ASN A 128 -4.85 -0.33 11.52
C ASN A 128 -4.14 0.13 12.80
N THR A 129 -3.43 1.24 12.76
CA THR A 129 -2.63 1.71 13.91
C THR A 129 -3.49 2.22 15.07
N ASP A 130 -4.75 2.57 14.81
CA ASP A 130 -5.68 3.09 15.81
C ASP A 130 -6.42 1.95 16.54
N THR A 131 -6.66 0.79 15.89
CA THR A 131 -7.43 -0.34 16.45
C THR A 131 -6.61 -1.62 16.69
N GLY A 132 -5.47 -1.77 16.02
CA GLY A 132 -4.67 -3.01 16.03
C GLY A 132 -5.25 -4.13 15.14
N GLU A 133 -6.39 -3.91 14.47
CA GLU A 133 -6.95 -4.88 13.52
C GLU A 133 -5.99 -5.14 12.36
N GLN A 134 -5.91 -6.40 11.94
CA GLN A 134 -4.99 -6.83 10.90
C GLN A 134 -5.71 -7.61 9.80
N VAL A 135 -5.28 -7.37 8.56
CA VAL A 135 -5.70 -8.13 7.39
C VAL A 135 -4.51 -8.54 6.54
N GLU A 136 -4.68 -9.62 5.81
CA GLU A 136 -3.76 -10.12 4.80
C GLU A 136 -4.49 -10.21 3.46
N LEU A 137 -3.86 -9.67 2.41
CA LEU A 137 -4.24 -9.87 1.03
C LEU A 137 -3.21 -10.76 0.34
N VAL A 138 -3.65 -11.81 -0.35
CA VAL A 138 -2.77 -12.70 -1.12
C VAL A 138 -3.27 -12.77 -2.55
N ALA A 139 -2.43 -12.37 -3.52
CA ALA A 139 -2.77 -12.51 -4.93
C ALA A 139 -3.05 -13.98 -5.28
N LEU A 140 -4.08 -14.22 -6.09
CA LEU A 140 -4.34 -15.57 -6.57
C LEU A 140 -3.20 -16.04 -7.49
N PRO A 141 -2.85 -17.35 -7.51
CA PRO A 141 -1.81 -17.89 -8.38
C PRO A 141 -2.01 -17.54 -9.87
N GLU A 142 -3.26 -17.38 -10.30
CA GLU A 142 -3.63 -17.07 -11.69
C GLU A 142 -3.54 -15.58 -12.02
N THR A 143 -3.42 -14.71 -11.01
CA THR A 143 -3.42 -13.25 -11.18
C THR A 143 -2.30 -12.77 -12.10
N PRO A 144 -1.03 -13.19 -11.94
CA PRO A 144 0.04 -12.74 -12.83
C PRO A 144 -0.25 -13.08 -14.30
N ALA A 145 -0.72 -14.30 -14.57
CA ALA A 145 -1.05 -14.74 -15.93
C ALA A 145 -2.23 -13.95 -16.50
N ARG A 146 -3.25 -13.66 -15.67
CA ARG A 146 -4.40 -12.85 -16.07
C ARG A 146 -4.02 -11.42 -16.42
N LEU A 147 -3.21 -10.77 -15.58
CA LEU A 147 -2.71 -9.41 -15.81
C LEU A 147 -1.87 -9.35 -17.09
N GLN A 148 -1.03 -10.37 -17.33
CA GLN A 148 -0.24 -10.47 -18.56
C GLN A 148 -1.12 -10.64 -19.80
N GLY A 149 -2.18 -11.46 -19.71
CA GLY A 149 -3.16 -11.63 -20.79
C GLY A 149 -3.86 -10.33 -21.14
N TRP A 150 -4.41 -9.63 -20.13
CA TRP A 150 -5.04 -8.33 -20.35
C TRP A 150 -4.08 -7.29 -20.91
N LEU A 151 -2.83 -7.27 -20.46
CA LEU A 151 -1.81 -6.38 -21.02
C LEU A 151 -1.57 -6.65 -22.51
N ALA A 152 -1.52 -7.93 -22.90
CA ALA A 152 -1.33 -8.31 -24.30
C ALA A 152 -2.54 -7.94 -25.17
N ASP A 153 -3.75 -8.12 -24.65
CA ASP A 153 -4.99 -7.92 -25.41
C ASP A 153 -5.45 -6.46 -25.45
N LEU A 154 -5.26 -5.71 -24.35
CA LEU A 154 -5.87 -4.40 -24.11
C LEU A 154 -4.84 -3.25 -23.99
N GLY A 155 -3.54 -3.57 -23.95
CA GLY A 155 -2.49 -2.61 -23.63
C GLY A 155 -2.50 -2.18 -22.14
N GLU A 156 -1.64 -1.24 -21.78
CA GLU A 156 -1.41 -0.88 -20.36
C GLU A 156 -2.66 -0.33 -19.69
N GLU A 157 -3.27 0.71 -20.28
CA GLU A 157 -4.43 1.38 -19.67
C GLU A 157 -5.67 0.49 -19.68
N GLY A 158 -5.90 -0.26 -20.76
CA GLY A 158 -7.00 -1.20 -20.85
C GLY A 158 -6.89 -2.31 -19.81
N ALA A 159 -5.69 -2.85 -19.61
CA ALA A 159 -5.44 -3.85 -18.56
C ALA A 159 -5.59 -3.27 -17.14
N ALA A 160 -5.14 -2.03 -16.92
CA ALA A 160 -5.32 -1.33 -15.64
C ALA A 160 -6.81 -1.14 -15.30
N LEU A 161 -7.62 -0.70 -16.27
CA LEU A 161 -9.07 -0.58 -16.11
C LEU A 161 -9.72 -1.95 -15.87
N GLN A 162 -9.31 -2.98 -16.60
CA GLN A 162 -9.82 -4.33 -16.40
C GLN A 162 -9.53 -4.85 -14.99
N VAL A 163 -8.33 -4.60 -14.45
CA VAL A 163 -8.00 -4.90 -13.05
C VAL A 163 -8.93 -4.15 -12.09
N TRP A 164 -9.25 -2.89 -12.36
CA TRP A 164 -10.10 -2.08 -11.50
C TRP A 164 -11.57 -2.52 -11.50
N GLU A 165 -12.10 -2.90 -12.65
CA GLU A 165 -13.50 -3.32 -12.80
C GLU A 165 -13.75 -4.76 -12.32
N SER A 166 -12.75 -5.64 -12.38
CA SER A 166 -12.90 -7.03 -11.91
C SER A 166 -13.20 -7.10 -10.40
N PRO A 167 -14.04 -8.03 -9.91
CA PRO A 167 -14.20 -8.26 -8.47
C PRO A 167 -12.85 -8.52 -7.76
N ALA A 168 -12.70 -8.05 -6.52
CA ALA A 168 -11.43 -8.16 -5.79
C ALA A 168 -11.06 -9.62 -5.52
N GLU A 169 -12.05 -10.44 -5.20
CA GLU A 169 -11.97 -11.88 -4.97
C GLU A 169 -11.52 -12.67 -6.19
N GLU A 170 -11.62 -12.11 -7.39
CA GLU A 170 -11.06 -12.71 -8.61
C GLU A 170 -9.56 -12.47 -8.75
N LEU A 171 -8.97 -11.56 -7.98
CA LEU A 171 -7.56 -11.14 -8.09
C LEU A 171 -6.75 -11.49 -6.83
N PHE A 172 -7.38 -11.43 -5.66
CA PHE A 172 -6.71 -11.75 -4.40
C PHE A 172 -7.71 -12.19 -3.34
N ARG A 173 -7.23 -12.99 -2.38
CA ARG A 173 -7.99 -13.39 -1.21
C ARG A 173 -7.70 -12.43 -0.07
N LEU A 174 -8.74 -12.11 0.70
CA LEU A 174 -8.63 -11.36 1.94
C LEU A 174 -8.83 -12.29 3.14
N ARG A 175 -7.97 -12.15 4.15
CA ARG A 175 -8.10 -12.83 5.44
C ARG A 175 -7.93 -11.83 6.58
N ARG A 176 -8.88 -11.80 7.52
CA ARG A 176 -8.68 -11.12 8.82
C ARG A 176 -7.74 -11.98 9.67
N LEU A 177 -6.77 -11.34 10.30
CA LEU A 177 -5.86 -12.00 11.24
C LEU A 177 -6.38 -11.77 12.65
N GLU A 178 -6.57 -12.84 13.42
CA GLU A 178 -6.98 -12.72 14.82
C GLU A 178 -5.78 -12.33 15.68
N SER A 179 -6.03 -11.59 16.76
CA SER A 179 -5.00 -11.11 17.68
C SER A 179 -4.20 -12.21 18.38
N GLU A 180 -4.65 -13.47 18.31
CA GLU A 180 -3.91 -14.64 18.82
C GLU A 180 -2.86 -15.18 17.83
N ASP A 181 -2.88 -14.71 16.58
CA ASP A 181 -1.82 -14.91 15.58
C ASP A 181 -0.86 -13.70 15.50
N ALA A 182 -0.92 -12.81 16.50
CA ALA A 182 0.05 -11.74 16.71
C ALA A 182 1.16 -12.22 17.68
N PRO A 183 2.29 -12.72 17.17
CA PRO A 183 3.47 -13.02 17.97
C PRO A 183 4.22 -11.78 18.50
#